data_AF-M6VWN7-F1
#
_entry.id   AF-M6VWN7-F1
#
_cell.length_a   1.000
_cell.length_b   1.000
_cell.length_c   1.000
_cell.angle_alpha   90.00
_cell.angle_beta   90.00
_cell.angle_gamma   90.00
#
_symmetry.space_group_name_H-M   'P 1'
#
loop_
_entity.id
_entity.type
_entity.pdbx_description
1 polymer ?
#
loop_
_entity_poly.entity_id
_entity_poly.type
_entity_poly.pdbx_seq_one_letter_code
_entity_poly.pdbx_strand_id
1 'polypeptide(L)'
;MLVFKKLNSLNVKIITHLKEKLWLKIFVGMLTGILTGILLGSDLSLVNRNVAQLTTSWLVMPGLIFINLLQMIMIPLICSSIILGICSAENIENVKKLGIGTLIYFVFTTFIAVTIGIALSLWLEPGKSTIQIKNTTVNSNIPSPTEIPTLDRYPELFMSFFPKNPFLSITQGEMLNVIVFSILLGIAILSISKDLSKPILEILNSVFQISMKIVNWAMALTPFAVFGLMSKAISSIGVELLITLGVYMSVVLLGLVSILGVYSIILIFLAKRNPIGFFSKIAGLQLLAFSTSSSAAVMPVSIQTATENLGVKKISRSLSFLSELRSIWTEPLFTKQSQQSS
;
A
#
# COMPACT_ATOMS: atom_id res chain seq x y z
N MET A 1 17.94 -24.45 -38.09
CA MET A 1 17.78 -22.98 -38.31
C MET A 1 16.41 -22.43 -37.90
N LEU A 2 15.29 -23.14 -38.13
CA LEU A 2 13.93 -22.71 -37.75
C LEU A 2 13.68 -22.59 -36.22
N VAL A 3 14.29 -23.47 -35.41
CA VAL A 3 14.12 -23.48 -33.94
C VAL A 3 14.73 -22.22 -33.28
N PHE A 4 15.92 -21.80 -33.73
CA PHE A 4 16.57 -20.58 -33.23
C PHE A 4 15.80 -19.30 -33.59
N LYS A 5 15.16 -19.25 -34.76
CA LYS A 5 14.32 -18.11 -35.17
C LYS A 5 13.04 -18.03 -34.31
N LYS A 6 12.47 -19.19 -33.95
CA LYS A 6 11.30 -19.30 -33.06
C LYS A 6 11.64 -18.90 -31.62
N LEU A 7 12.78 -19.35 -31.10
CA LEU A 7 13.32 -18.92 -29.79
C LEU A 7 13.60 -17.42 -29.74
N ASN A 8 14.19 -16.86 -30.79
CA ASN A 8 14.47 -15.42 -30.85
C ASN A 8 13.18 -14.58 -30.92
N SER A 9 12.16 -15.05 -31.67
CA SER A 9 10.84 -14.39 -31.72
C SER A 9 10.08 -14.45 -30.39
N LEU A 10 10.22 -15.55 -29.64
CA LEU A 10 9.66 -15.67 -28.29
C LEU A 10 10.41 -14.75 -27.31
N ASN A 11 11.75 -14.68 -27.41
CA ASN A 11 12.57 -13.81 -26.58
C ASN A 11 12.22 -12.33 -26.80
N VAL A 12 12.09 -11.88 -28.06
CA VAL A 12 11.71 -10.51 -28.40
C VAL A 12 10.30 -10.18 -27.89
N LYS A 13 9.33 -11.10 -28.03
CA LYS A 13 7.94 -10.91 -27.58
C LYS A 13 7.80 -10.90 -26.05
N ILE A 14 8.59 -11.73 -25.36
CA ILE A 14 8.70 -11.75 -23.89
C ILE A 14 9.33 -10.44 -23.41
N ILE A 15 10.40 -9.95 -24.05
CA ILE A 15 11.06 -8.68 -23.69
C ILE A 15 10.14 -7.47 -23.91
N THR A 16 9.29 -7.48 -24.96
CA THR A 16 8.32 -6.39 -25.18
C THR A 16 7.20 -6.40 -24.13
N HIS A 17 6.63 -7.56 -23.80
CA HIS A 17 5.64 -7.67 -22.73
C HIS A 17 6.22 -7.43 -21.32
N LEU A 18 7.49 -7.79 -21.10
CA LEU A 18 8.25 -7.43 -19.90
C LEU A 18 8.39 -5.92 -19.77
N LYS A 19 8.53 -5.19 -20.87
CA LYS A 19 8.73 -3.73 -20.85
C LYS A 19 7.49 -2.98 -20.34
N GLU A 20 6.29 -3.49 -20.64
CA GLU A 20 4.99 -2.83 -20.38
C GLU A 20 4.36 -3.13 -19.01
N LYS A 21 4.58 -4.33 -18.43
CA LYS A 21 3.90 -4.75 -17.19
C LYS A 21 4.85 -4.83 -15.99
N LEU A 22 4.74 -3.86 -15.07
CA LEU A 22 5.60 -3.78 -13.87
C LEU A 22 5.54 -5.05 -12.99
N TRP A 23 4.33 -5.60 -12.77
CA TRP A 23 4.15 -6.84 -12.01
C TRP A 23 5.01 -7.99 -12.58
N LEU A 24 5.11 -8.10 -13.90
CA LEU A 24 5.87 -9.17 -14.54
C LEU A 24 7.39 -8.98 -14.35
N LYS A 25 7.88 -7.74 -14.37
CA LYS A 25 9.28 -7.42 -14.01
C LYS A 25 9.59 -7.82 -12.57
N ILE A 26 8.68 -7.52 -11.64
CA ILE A 26 8.82 -7.89 -10.23
C ILE A 26 8.86 -9.42 -10.08
N PHE A 27 7.96 -10.13 -10.76
CA PHE A 27 7.91 -11.59 -10.73
C PHE A 27 9.18 -12.23 -11.28
N VAL A 28 9.71 -11.72 -12.41
CA VAL A 28 10.98 -12.20 -12.95
C VAL A 28 12.13 -11.90 -11.99
N GLY A 29 12.21 -10.69 -11.43
CA GLY A 29 13.22 -10.33 -10.43
C GLY A 29 13.17 -11.23 -9.19
N MET A 30 11.97 -11.58 -8.73
CA MET A 30 11.77 -12.53 -7.64
C MET A 30 12.29 -13.92 -7.98
N LEU A 31 11.90 -14.48 -9.14
CA LEU A 31 12.36 -15.81 -9.57
C LEU A 31 13.88 -15.87 -9.76
N THR A 32 14.46 -14.89 -10.43
CA THR A 32 15.92 -14.83 -10.60
C THR A 32 16.62 -14.63 -9.26
N GLY A 33 16.03 -13.85 -8.35
CA GLY A 33 16.59 -13.61 -7.02
C GLY A 33 16.61 -14.87 -6.17
N ILE A 34 15.52 -15.66 -6.23
CA ILE A 34 15.44 -16.97 -5.57
C ILE A 34 16.50 -17.91 -6.14
N LEU A 35 16.61 -18.03 -7.46
CA LEU A 35 17.62 -18.89 -8.11
C LEU A 35 19.05 -18.49 -7.70
N THR A 36 19.35 -17.19 -7.75
CA THR A 36 20.65 -16.66 -7.32
C THR A 36 20.88 -16.93 -5.83
N GLY A 37 19.88 -16.73 -4.98
CA GLY A 37 19.97 -17.03 -3.54
C GLY A 37 20.23 -18.51 -3.23
N ILE A 38 19.63 -19.44 -3.97
CA ILE A 38 19.89 -20.88 -3.84
C ILE A 38 21.33 -21.21 -4.25
N LEU A 39 21.80 -20.66 -5.38
CA LEU A 39 23.16 -20.89 -5.88
C LEU A 39 24.25 -20.34 -4.93
N LEU A 40 23.96 -19.22 -4.24
CA LEU A 40 24.85 -18.60 -3.27
C LEU A 40 24.66 -19.11 -1.83
N GLY A 41 23.60 -19.87 -1.57
CA GLY A 41 23.24 -20.39 -0.24
C GLY A 41 24.08 -21.60 0.17
N SER A 42 24.05 -21.91 1.47
CA SER A 42 24.83 -22.99 2.10
C SER A 42 24.52 -24.39 1.55
N ASP A 43 23.34 -24.60 0.98
CA ASP A 43 22.83 -25.91 0.61
C ASP A 43 23.55 -26.54 -0.59
N LEU A 44 24.16 -25.73 -1.46
CA LEU A 44 24.91 -26.22 -2.62
C LEU A 44 26.44 -26.18 -2.45
N SER A 45 26.99 -25.49 -1.43
CA SER A 45 28.45 -25.40 -1.17
C SER A 45 29.36 -25.09 -2.38
N LEU A 46 28.84 -24.48 -3.44
CA LEU A 46 29.59 -24.21 -4.68
C LEU A 46 30.52 -22.99 -4.59
N VAL A 47 30.32 -22.11 -3.60
CA VAL A 47 31.03 -20.82 -3.46
C VAL A 47 31.53 -20.63 -2.02
N ASN A 48 32.75 -20.11 -1.88
CA ASN A 48 33.34 -19.78 -0.58
C ASN A 48 32.46 -18.76 0.18
N ARG A 49 32.19 -19.03 1.46
CA ARG A 49 31.29 -18.25 2.34
C ARG A 49 31.60 -16.75 2.36
N ASN A 50 32.88 -16.38 2.26
CA ASN A 50 33.30 -14.97 2.22
C ASN A 50 32.88 -14.26 0.91
N VAL A 51 32.97 -14.95 -0.22
CA VAL A 51 32.57 -14.43 -1.54
C VAL A 51 31.04 -14.33 -1.62
N ALA A 52 30.33 -15.30 -1.05
CA ALA A 52 28.87 -15.28 -0.99
C ALA A 52 28.34 -14.11 -0.12
N GLN A 53 28.95 -13.85 1.04
CA GLN A 53 28.58 -12.72 1.91
C GLN A 53 28.88 -11.35 1.27
N LEU A 54 30.01 -11.21 0.58
CA LEU A 54 30.33 -9.97 -0.12
C LEU A 54 29.34 -9.74 -1.27
N THR A 55 29.10 -10.76 -2.09
CA THR A 55 28.20 -10.69 -3.25
C THR A 55 26.77 -10.34 -2.82
N THR A 56 26.24 -11.01 -1.80
CA THR A 56 24.88 -10.74 -1.28
C THR A 56 24.74 -9.35 -0.66
N SER A 57 25.79 -8.79 -0.07
CA SER A 57 25.78 -7.41 0.47
C SER A 57 25.64 -6.36 -0.61
N TRP A 58 26.36 -6.51 -1.73
CA TRP A 58 26.20 -5.64 -2.89
C TRP A 58 24.87 -5.85 -3.61
N LEU A 59 24.41 -7.11 -3.69
CA LEU A 59 23.15 -7.45 -4.35
C LEU A 59 21.94 -6.85 -3.66
N VAL A 60 21.98 -6.70 -2.32
CA VAL A 60 20.85 -6.15 -1.55
C VAL A 60 20.76 -4.62 -1.61
N MET A 61 21.80 -3.93 -2.08
CA MET A 61 21.88 -2.47 -2.08
C MET A 61 20.66 -1.79 -2.75
N PRO A 62 20.19 -2.23 -3.94
CA PRO A 62 18.96 -1.66 -4.54
C PRO A 62 17.73 -1.87 -3.67
N GLY A 63 17.69 -2.98 -2.91
CA GLY A 63 16.63 -3.30 -1.96
C GLY A 63 16.58 -2.34 -0.77
N LEU A 64 17.74 -2.04 -0.19
CA LEU A 64 17.84 -1.08 0.92
C LEU A 64 17.53 0.34 0.46
N ILE A 65 18.02 0.75 -0.71
CA ILE A 65 17.67 2.05 -1.30
C ILE A 65 16.16 2.15 -1.51
N PHE A 66 15.52 1.10 -2.02
CA PHE A 66 14.08 1.05 -2.21
C PHE A 66 13.31 1.21 -0.88
N ILE A 67 13.68 0.47 0.16
CA ILE A 67 13.04 0.58 1.49
C ILE A 67 13.23 1.98 2.07
N ASN A 68 14.44 2.53 1.98
CA ASN A 68 14.75 3.88 2.50
C ASN A 68 13.97 4.97 1.74
N LEU A 69 13.83 4.84 0.42
CA LEU A 69 13.00 5.74 -0.38
C LEU A 69 11.53 5.69 0.08
N LEU A 70 10.97 4.50 0.30
CA LEU A 70 9.61 4.33 0.79
C LEU A 70 9.41 4.92 2.21
N GLN A 71 10.39 4.74 3.10
CA GLN A 71 10.35 5.32 4.45
C GLN A 71 10.45 6.85 4.42
N MET A 72 11.30 7.41 3.55
CA MET A 72 11.47 8.85 3.39
C MET A 72 10.18 9.55 2.94
N ILE A 73 9.46 8.97 1.97
CA ILE A 73 8.21 9.57 1.47
C ILE A 73 7.02 9.35 2.38
N MET A 74 7.10 8.39 3.32
CA MET A 74 5.95 7.96 4.11
C MET A 74 5.32 9.14 4.87
N ILE A 75 6.14 9.91 5.57
CA ILE A 75 5.68 11.04 6.38
C ILE A 75 5.06 12.15 5.52
N PRO A 76 5.75 12.75 4.53
CA PRO A 76 5.15 13.82 3.73
C PRO A 76 3.89 13.36 2.98
N LEU A 77 3.86 12.10 2.55
CA LEU A 77 2.70 11.53 1.88
C LEU A 77 1.51 11.36 2.83
N ILE A 78 1.70 10.79 4.02
CA ILE A 78 0.63 10.60 5.01
C ILE A 78 0.09 11.96 5.46
N CYS A 79 0.96 12.91 5.82
CA CYS A 79 0.55 14.24 6.26
C CYS A 79 -0.29 14.95 5.20
N SER A 80 0.24 15.07 3.97
CA SER A 80 -0.48 15.73 2.87
C SER A 80 -1.78 15.01 2.52
N SER A 81 -1.77 13.67 2.45
CA SER A 81 -2.96 12.88 2.12
C SER A 81 -4.07 13.01 3.15
N ILE A 82 -3.76 13.01 4.45
CA ILE A 82 -4.76 13.14 5.51
C ILE A 82 -5.33 14.56 5.54
N ILE A 83 -4.48 15.58 5.50
CA ILE A 83 -4.92 16.98 5.53
C ILE A 83 -5.80 17.28 4.31
N LEU A 84 -5.33 16.95 3.11
CA LEU A 84 -6.11 17.11 1.88
C LEU A 84 -7.40 16.31 1.94
N GLY A 85 -7.38 15.09 2.50
CA GLY A 85 -8.56 14.25 2.67
C GLY A 85 -9.62 14.85 3.60
N ILE A 86 -9.22 15.55 4.66
CA ILE A 86 -10.16 16.23 5.59
C ILE A 86 -10.68 17.54 4.98
N CYS A 87 -9.78 18.35 4.40
CA CYS A 87 -10.15 19.59 3.72
C CYS A 87 -10.93 19.36 2.42
N SER A 88 -10.99 18.11 1.98
CA SER A 88 -11.86 17.63 0.91
C SER A 88 -13.36 17.76 1.26
N ALA A 89 -13.74 18.08 2.49
CA ALA A 89 -15.11 18.45 2.75
C ALA A 89 -15.29 19.97 2.64
N GLU A 90 -16.21 20.44 1.79
CA GLU A 90 -16.43 21.88 1.58
C GLU A 90 -16.77 22.67 2.86
N ASN A 91 -17.36 22.01 3.88
CA ASN A 91 -17.76 22.61 5.16
C ASN A 91 -17.68 21.59 6.31
N ILE A 92 -17.37 22.08 7.52
CA ILE A 92 -17.38 21.28 8.77
C ILE A 92 -18.73 20.61 9.03
N GLU A 93 -19.84 21.26 8.72
CA GLU A 93 -21.17 20.67 8.88
C GLU A 93 -21.40 19.49 7.92
N ASN A 94 -20.85 19.55 6.70
CA ASN A 94 -20.90 18.45 5.74
C ASN A 94 -20.00 17.29 6.20
N VAL A 95 -18.81 17.58 6.76
CA VAL A 95 -17.97 16.56 7.43
C VAL A 95 -18.77 15.88 8.54
N LYS A 96 -19.44 16.67 9.39
CA LYS A 96 -20.14 16.12 10.55
C LYS A 96 -21.34 15.27 10.14
N LYS A 97 -22.13 15.70 9.15
CA LYS A 97 -23.38 15.03 8.77
C LYS A 97 -23.18 13.79 7.88
N LEU A 98 -22.23 13.82 6.94
CA LEU A 98 -21.92 12.70 6.03
C LEU A 98 -20.70 11.89 6.49
N GLY A 99 -19.71 12.56 7.08
CA GLY A 99 -18.47 11.95 7.52
C GLY A 99 -18.60 11.10 8.78
N ILE A 100 -19.42 11.49 9.78
CA ILE A 100 -19.51 10.71 11.02
C ILE A 100 -20.05 9.29 10.79
N GLY A 101 -21.11 9.13 9.98
CA GLY A 101 -21.69 7.82 9.67
C GLY A 101 -20.74 6.95 8.86
N THR A 102 -20.05 7.56 7.88
CA THR A 102 -19.05 6.88 7.05
C THR A 102 -17.81 6.50 7.86
N LEU A 103 -17.39 7.36 8.80
CA LEU A 103 -16.26 7.12 9.70
C LEU A 103 -16.57 5.96 10.66
N ILE A 104 -17.76 5.95 11.27
CA ILE A 104 -18.20 4.83 12.12
C ILE A 104 -18.19 3.52 11.32
N TYR A 105 -18.69 3.55 10.08
CA TYR A 105 -18.64 2.40 9.19
C TYR A 105 -17.21 1.92 8.91
N PHE A 106 -16.28 2.83 8.60
CA PHE A 106 -14.87 2.47 8.35
C PHE A 106 -14.15 1.96 9.61
N VAL A 107 -14.36 2.59 10.76
CA VAL A 107 -13.76 2.14 12.03
C VAL A 107 -14.27 0.75 12.38
N PHE A 108 -15.58 0.53 12.29
CA PHE A 108 -16.18 -0.77 12.59
C PHE A 108 -15.70 -1.87 11.64
N THR A 109 -15.67 -1.61 10.33
CA THR A 109 -15.20 -2.60 9.35
C THR A 109 -13.69 -2.86 9.46
N THR A 110 -12.88 -1.84 9.76
CA THR A 110 -11.44 -1.99 10.00
C THR A 110 -11.18 -2.78 11.27
N PHE A 111 -11.93 -2.51 12.34
CA PHE A 111 -11.84 -3.27 13.58
C PHE A 111 -12.09 -4.77 13.34
N ILE A 112 -13.19 -5.10 12.64
CA ILE A 112 -13.48 -6.49 12.25
C ILE A 112 -12.35 -7.09 11.39
N ALA A 113 -11.84 -6.34 10.41
CA ALA A 113 -10.75 -6.81 9.55
C ALA A 113 -9.48 -7.14 10.36
N VAL A 114 -9.10 -6.27 11.30
CA VAL A 114 -7.95 -6.50 12.19
C VAL A 114 -8.19 -7.69 13.11
N THR A 115 -9.38 -7.83 13.70
CA THR A 115 -9.74 -8.99 14.53
C THR A 115 -9.65 -10.30 13.75
N ILE A 116 -10.15 -10.33 12.51
CA ILE A 116 -10.02 -11.51 11.64
C ILE A 116 -8.55 -11.80 11.33
N GLY A 117 -7.76 -10.77 11.01
CA GLY A 117 -6.33 -10.92 10.74
C GLY A 117 -5.56 -11.50 11.93
N ILE A 118 -5.84 -11.00 13.14
CA ILE A 118 -5.26 -11.52 14.39
C ILE A 118 -5.75 -12.95 14.67
N ALA A 119 -7.04 -13.23 14.52
CA ALA A 119 -7.59 -14.55 14.75
C ALA A 119 -6.98 -15.60 13.80
N LEU A 120 -6.87 -15.28 12.50
CA LEU A 120 -6.25 -16.16 11.52
C LEU A 120 -4.75 -16.32 11.76
N SER A 121 -4.04 -15.25 12.15
CA SER A 121 -2.59 -15.33 12.42
C SER A 121 -2.27 -16.14 13.69
N LEU A 122 -3.12 -16.05 14.72
CA LEU A 122 -3.01 -16.86 15.94
C LEU A 122 -3.42 -18.32 15.71
N TRP A 123 -4.31 -18.58 14.76
CA TRP A 123 -4.77 -19.93 14.47
C TRP A 123 -3.84 -20.70 13.54
N LEU A 124 -3.36 -20.05 12.47
CA LEU A 124 -2.50 -20.67 11.44
C LEU A 124 -1.01 -20.48 11.72
N GLU A 125 -0.65 -19.51 12.56
CA GLU A 125 0.71 -19.25 13.05
C GLU A 125 1.78 -19.34 11.94
N PRO A 126 1.67 -18.52 10.88
CA PRO A 126 2.44 -18.69 9.65
C PRO A 126 3.98 -18.57 9.81
N GLY A 127 4.47 -18.22 11.01
CA GLY A 127 5.89 -18.14 11.36
C GLY A 127 6.44 -19.32 12.17
N LYS A 128 5.60 -20.27 12.64
CA LYS A 128 6.07 -21.42 13.44
C LYS A 128 6.79 -22.48 12.62
N SER A 129 6.63 -22.48 11.30
CA SER A 129 7.23 -23.46 10.41
C SER A 129 8.77 -23.44 10.39
N THR A 130 9.45 -22.46 11.00
CA THR A 130 10.92 -22.40 10.97
C THR A 130 11.48 -21.88 12.29
N ILE A 131 11.72 -22.79 13.25
CA ILE A 131 12.40 -22.52 14.54
C ILE A 131 13.89 -22.13 14.35
N GLN A 132 14.41 -22.12 13.12
CA GLN A 132 15.80 -21.75 12.81
C GLN A 132 15.98 -20.45 12.01
N ILE A 133 15.05 -19.48 12.08
CA ILE A 133 15.44 -18.08 11.78
C ILE A 133 16.25 -17.56 12.98
N LYS A 134 17.44 -18.12 13.15
CA LYS A 134 18.41 -17.78 14.18
C LYS A 134 18.90 -16.37 13.89
N ASN A 135 18.36 -15.37 14.61
CA ASN A 135 18.89 -14.03 14.87
C ASN A 135 19.92 -13.51 13.85
N THR A 136 19.62 -13.56 12.56
CA THR A 136 20.53 -13.06 11.54
C THR A 136 20.18 -11.59 11.34
N THR A 137 20.67 -10.77 12.29
CA THR A 137 21.08 -9.38 12.12
C THR A 137 20.25 -8.57 11.12
N VAL A 138 18.93 -8.52 11.31
CA VAL A 138 18.22 -7.27 11.08
C VAL A 138 18.09 -6.69 12.48
N ASN A 139 18.94 -5.71 12.80
CA ASN A 139 18.82 -4.86 13.98
C ASN A 139 17.56 -4.00 13.87
N SER A 140 16.40 -4.62 13.67
CA SER A 140 15.16 -4.04 14.14
C SER A 140 15.20 -4.25 15.64
N ASN A 141 15.43 -3.17 16.39
CA ASN A 141 14.95 -3.03 17.76
C ASN A 141 13.43 -3.22 17.73
N ILE A 142 12.96 -4.45 17.50
CA ILE A 142 11.57 -4.83 17.72
C ILE A 142 11.46 -4.73 19.23
N PRO A 143 10.70 -3.76 19.75
CA PRO A 143 10.48 -3.70 21.18
C PRO A 143 9.97 -5.07 21.59
N SER A 144 10.63 -5.69 22.58
CA SER A 144 10.12 -6.87 23.27
C SER A 144 8.62 -6.68 23.51
N PRO A 145 7.76 -7.71 23.37
CA PRO A 145 6.32 -7.55 23.57
C PRO A 145 6.11 -6.87 24.92
N THR A 146 5.73 -5.60 24.87
CA THR A 146 5.51 -4.82 26.09
C THR A 146 4.36 -5.53 26.79
N GLU A 147 4.58 -5.89 28.05
CA GLU A 147 3.58 -6.49 28.92
C GLU A 147 2.22 -5.81 28.69
N ILE A 148 1.14 -6.60 28.69
CA ILE A 148 -0.22 -6.08 28.51
C ILE A 148 -0.38 -4.89 29.47
N PRO A 149 -0.60 -3.66 28.95
CA PRO A 149 -0.58 -2.48 29.79
C PRO A 149 -1.62 -2.64 30.91
N THR A 150 -1.18 -2.41 32.15
CA THR A 150 -2.06 -2.35 33.32
C THR A 150 -3.14 -1.28 33.10
N LEU A 151 -4.32 -1.45 33.70
CA LEU A 151 -5.47 -0.54 33.53
C LEU A 151 -5.13 0.94 33.79
N ASP A 152 -4.16 1.20 34.67
CA ASP A 152 -3.69 2.54 35.02
C ASP A 152 -2.88 3.23 33.91
N ARG A 153 -2.42 2.48 32.89
CA ARG A 153 -1.62 2.98 31.76
C ARG A 153 -2.49 3.47 30.60
N TYR A 154 -3.79 3.18 30.56
CA TYR A 154 -4.66 3.61 29.46
C TYR A 154 -4.76 5.13 29.29
N PRO A 155 -4.85 5.94 30.37
CA PRO A 155 -4.79 7.40 30.24
C PRO A 155 -3.45 7.89 29.66
N GLU A 156 -2.33 7.29 30.07
CA GLU A 156 -1.01 7.62 29.54
C GLU A 156 -0.88 7.23 28.06
N LEU A 157 -1.43 6.09 27.66
CA LEU A 157 -1.52 5.66 26.26
C LEU A 157 -2.41 6.57 25.42
N PHE A 158 -3.51 7.09 25.98
CA PHE A 158 -4.34 8.04 25.26
C PHE A 158 -3.64 9.40 25.10
N MET A 159 -2.94 9.86 26.15
CA MET A 159 -2.14 11.09 26.09
C MET A 159 -0.96 10.97 25.12
N SER A 160 -0.38 9.77 24.96
CA SER A 160 0.74 9.56 24.04
C SER A 160 0.36 9.74 22.57
N PHE A 161 -0.93 9.64 22.22
CA PHE A 161 -1.43 9.92 20.88
C PHE A 161 -1.34 11.41 20.50
N PHE A 162 -1.32 12.30 21.49
CA PHE A 162 -1.23 13.74 21.28
C PHE A 162 0.24 14.18 21.41
N PRO A 163 0.93 14.46 20.29
CA PRO A 163 2.33 14.86 20.37
C PRO A 163 2.48 16.20 21.09
N LYS A 164 3.33 16.23 22.12
CA LYS A 164 3.77 17.49 22.75
C LYS A 164 4.53 18.37 21.74
N ASN A 165 5.23 17.74 20.79
CA ASN A 165 5.93 18.41 19.69
C ASN A 165 5.83 17.59 18.39
N PRO A 166 5.07 18.05 17.39
CA PRO A 166 4.84 17.29 16.16
C PRO A 166 6.12 17.11 15.31
N PHE A 167 7.05 18.05 15.37
CA PHE A 167 8.31 17.95 14.64
C PHE A 167 9.21 16.85 15.20
N LEU A 168 9.22 16.67 16.54
CA LEU A 168 9.95 15.57 17.16
C LEU A 168 9.34 14.21 16.78
N SER A 169 8.02 14.08 16.78
CA SER A 169 7.35 12.83 16.37
C SER A 169 7.60 12.49 14.90
N ILE A 170 7.72 13.49 14.02
CA ILE A 170 8.15 13.30 12.63
C ILE A 170 9.59 12.75 12.57
N THR A 171 10.51 13.29 13.36
CA THR A 171 11.91 12.82 13.37
C THR A 171 12.09 11.45 14.01
N GLN A 172 11.25 11.12 15.00
CA GLN A 172 11.29 9.86 15.74
C GLN A 172 10.49 8.75 15.04
N GLY A 173 9.76 9.06 13.96
CA GLY A 173 9.00 8.09 13.19
C GLY A 173 7.74 7.59 13.92
N GLU A 174 7.22 8.36 14.87
CA GLU A 174 5.99 8.02 15.60
C GLU A 174 4.76 8.26 14.72
N MET A 175 4.45 7.30 13.84
CA MET A 175 3.44 7.46 12.80
C MET A 175 2.04 7.79 13.34
N LEU A 176 1.67 7.23 14.50
CA LEU A 176 0.39 7.53 15.14
C LEU A 176 0.27 9.02 15.49
N ASN A 177 1.34 9.61 16.03
CA ASN A 177 1.40 11.00 16.43
C ASN A 177 1.35 11.93 15.21
N VAL A 178 2.04 11.54 14.13
CA VAL A 178 1.97 12.22 12.83
C VAL A 178 0.55 12.22 12.27
N ILE A 179 -0.15 11.09 12.35
CA ILE A 179 -1.55 10.94 11.90
C ILE A 179 -2.47 11.85 12.72
N VAL A 180 -2.39 11.81 14.06
CA VAL A 180 -3.23 12.64 14.95
C VAL A 180 -2.99 14.12 14.69
N PHE A 181 -1.73 14.55 14.60
CA PHE A 181 -1.39 15.92 14.26
C PHE A 181 -1.96 16.35 12.91
N SER A 182 -1.83 15.51 11.88
CA SER A 182 -2.36 15.79 10.53
C SER A 182 -3.88 15.92 10.53
N ILE A 183 -4.59 15.13 11.34
CA ILE A 183 -6.04 15.24 11.52
C ILE A 183 -6.40 16.58 12.15
N LEU A 184 -5.76 16.95 13.26
CA LEU A 184 -6.01 18.23 13.95
C LEU A 184 -5.71 19.42 13.04
N LEU A 185 -4.60 19.37 12.32
CA LEU A 185 -4.22 20.42 11.36
C LEU A 185 -5.22 20.53 10.21
N GLY A 186 -5.70 19.41 9.66
CA GLY A 186 -6.74 19.42 8.63
C GLY A 186 -8.06 20.03 9.10
N ILE A 187 -8.50 19.72 10.32
CA ILE A 187 -9.70 20.34 10.92
C ILE A 187 -9.49 21.83 11.15
N ALA A 188 -8.31 22.25 11.60
CA ALA A 188 -7.97 23.65 11.80
C ALA A 188 -7.96 24.45 10.48
N ILE A 189 -7.35 23.90 9.42
CA ILE A 189 -7.34 24.51 8.07
C ILE A 189 -8.77 24.64 7.52
N LEU A 190 -9.64 23.67 7.81
CA LEU A 190 -11.05 23.74 7.40
C LEU A 190 -11.87 24.78 8.19
N SER A 191 -11.38 25.19 9.37
CA SER A 191 -12.07 26.14 10.26
C SER A 191 -11.72 27.61 9.98
N ILE A 192 -10.74 27.88 9.12
CA ILE A 192 -10.33 29.25 8.73
C ILE A 192 -10.92 29.66 7.37
N SER A 193 -10.74 30.92 6.99
CA SER A 193 -11.26 31.43 5.70
C SER A 193 -10.62 30.73 4.50
N LYS A 194 -11.39 30.60 3.41
CA LYS A 194 -10.93 29.96 2.17
C LYS A 194 -9.71 30.66 1.57
N ASP A 195 -9.64 31.98 1.69
CA ASP A 195 -8.51 32.77 1.15
C ASP A 195 -7.18 32.46 1.85
N LEU A 196 -7.22 32.15 3.16
CA LEU A 196 -6.02 31.79 3.93
C LEU A 196 -5.66 30.29 3.79
N SER A 197 -6.65 29.41 3.67
CA SER A 197 -6.44 27.97 3.54
C SER A 197 -5.98 27.54 2.13
N LYS A 198 -6.45 28.21 1.08
CA LYS A 198 -6.15 27.88 -0.32
C LYS A 198 -4.65 27.72 -0.62
N PRO A 199 -3.75 28.68 -0.31
CA PRO A 199 -2.33 28.53 -0.60
C PRO A 199 -1.70 27.34 0.14
N ILE A 200 -2.15 27.05 1.37
CA ILE A 200 -1.65 25.90 2.14
C ILE A 200 -2.06 24.58 1.45
N LEU A 201 -3.31 24.49 1.01
CA LEU A 201 -3.82 23.30 0.31
C LEU A 201 -3.12 23.08 -1.04
N GLU A 202 -2.81 24.14 -1.78
CA GLU A 202 -2.04 24.04 -3.03
C GLU A 202 -0.61 23.53 -2.80
N ILE A 203 0.05 24.01 -1.73
CA ILE A 203 1.36 23.50 -1.32
C ILE A 203 1.27 22.03 -0.92
N LEU A 204 0.27 21.66 -0.10
CA LEU A 204 0.08 20.27 0.33
C LEU A 204 -0.21 19.33 -0.84
N ASN A 205 -1.01 19.78 -1.82
CA ASN A 205 -1.25 19.03 -3.05
C ASN A 205 0.05 18.86 -3.85
N SER A 206 0.86 19.91 -3.95
CA SER A 206 2.17 19.83 -4.59
C SER A 206 3.08 18.81 -3.88
N VAL A 207 3.13 18.82 -2.55
CA VAL A 207 3.87 17.83 -1.74
C VAL A 207 3.37 16.41 -1.98
N PHE A 208 2.05 16.21 -2.04
CA PHE A 208 1.46 14.91 -2.35
C PHE A 208 1.89 14.41 -3.74
N GLN A 209 1.83 15.26 -4.77
CA GLN A 209 2.23 14.93 -6.13
C GLN A 209 3.72 14.64 -6.26
N ILE A 210 4.57 15.44 -5.61
CA ILE A 210 6.02 15.23 -5.55
C ILE A 210 6.32 13.89 -4.87
N SER A 211 5.64 13.59 -3.76
CA SER A 211 5.78 12.31 -3.07
C SER A 211 5.38 11.14 -3.98
N MET A 212 4.28 11.26 -4.72
CA MET A 212 3.86 10.28 -5.73
C MET A 212 4.86 10.14 -6.88
N LYS A 213 5.56 11.20 -7.27
CA LYS A 213 6.64 11.10 -8.26
C LYS A 213 7.81 10.28 -7.75
N ILE A 214 8.18 10.45 -6.48
CA ILE A 214 9.23 9.66 -5.83
C ILE A 214 8.80 8.20 -5.68
N VAL A 215 7.53 7.92 -5.34
CA VAL A 215 6.96 6.55 -5.37
C VAL A 215 7.21 5.93 -6.75
N ASN A 216 6.88 6.65 -7.83
CA ASN A 216 7.05 6.13 -9.19
C ASN A 216 8.53 5.83 -9.53
N TRP A 217 9.47 6.65 -9.06
CA TRP A 217 10.90 6.36 -9.20
C TRP A 217 11.33 5.13 -8.38
N ALA A 218 10.85 5.02 -7.15
CA ALA A 218 11.10 3.84 -6.31
C ALA A 218 10.51 2.57 -6.96
N MET A 219 9.33 2.65 -7.56
CA MET A 219 8.68 1.55 -8.27
C MET A 219 9.49 1.07 -9.49
N ALA A 220 10.23 1.96 -10.16
CA ALA A 220 11.13 1.58 -11.24
C ALA A 220 12.32 0.73 -10.74
N LEU A 221 12.74 0.92 -9.48
CA LEU A 221 13.80 0.13 -8.84
C LEU A 221 13.30 -1.21 -8.29
N THR A 222 11.99 -1.39 -8.09
CA THR A 222 11.40 -2.58 -7.45
C THR A 222 11.88 -3.92 -8.02
N PRO A 223 11.99 -4.14 -9.34
CA PRO A 223 12.46 -5.42 -9.88
C PRO A 223 13.87 -5.80 -9.40
N PHE A 224 14.77 -4.81 -9.32
CA PHE A 224 16.14 -5.00 -8.83
C PHE A 224 16.19 -5.12 -7.30
N ALA A 225 15.35 -4.35 -6.61
CA ALA A 225 15.21 -4.41 -5.17
C ALA A 225 14.73 -5.80 -4.70
N VAL A 226 13.66 -6.31 -5.31
CA VAL A 226 13.10 -7.64 -4.99
C VAL A 226 14.10 -8.73 -5.33
N PHE A 227 14.80 -8.64 -6.46
CA PHE A 227 15.88 -9.56 -6.81
C PHE A 227 16.96 -9.65 -5.71
N GLY A 228 17.49 -8.50 -5.28
CA GLY A 228 18.52 -8.43 -4.26
C GLY A 228 18.05 -8.92 -2.89
N LEU A 229 16.87 -8.48 -2.45
CA LEU A 229 16.27 -8.87 -1.17
C LEU A 229 15.98 -10.36 -1.12
N MET A 230 15.37 -10.93 -2.17
CA MET A 230 15.09 -12.36 -2.24
C MET A 230 16.36 -13.18 -2.29
N SER A 231 17.36 -12.76 -3.06
CA SER A 231 18.64 -13.47 -3.12
C SER A 231 19.34 -13.51 -1.76
N LYS A 232 19.42 -12.38 -1.05
CA LYS A 232 19.99 -12.34 0.31
C LYS A 232 19.19 -13.19 1.30
N ALA A 233 17.85 -13.08 1.26
CA ALA A 233 16.98 -13.79 2.19
C ALA A 233 17.08 -15.32 2.01
N ILE A 234 17.04 -15.80 0.76
CA ILE A 234 17.17 -17.23 0.43
C ILE A 234 18.58 -17.74 0.73
N SER A 235 19.63 -16.97 0.42
CA SER A 235 21.02 -17.36 0.71
C SER A 235 21.30 -17.49 2.21
N SER A 236 20.60 -16.70 3.04
CA SER A 236 20.81 -16.66 4.49
C SER A 236 19.89 -17.61 5.27
N ILE A 237 18.63 -17.76 4.83
CA ILE A 237 17.57 -18.49 5.56
C ILE A 237 17.24 -19.82 4.87
N GLY A 238 17.59 -19.99 3.60
CA GLY A 238 17.31 -21.19 2.81
C GLY A 238 15.94 -21.15 2.12
N VAL A 239 15.65 -22.22 1.37
CA VAL A 239 14.40 -22.39 0.60
C VAL A 239 13.18 -22.50 1.51
N GLU A 240 13.36 -22.90 2.76
CA GLU A 240 12.31 -23.00 3.77
C GLU A 240 11.60 -21.65 4.01
N LEU A 241 12.29 -20.53 3.80
CA LEU A 241 11.69 -19.20 3.80
C LEU A 241 10.53 -19.07 2.80
N LEU A 242 10.62 -19.69 1.63
CA LEU A 242 9.55 -19.65 0.62
C LEU A 242 8.29 -20.38 1.09
N ILE A 243 8.45 -21.46 1.85
CA ILE A 243 7.32 -22.20 2.42
C ILE A 243 6.64 -21.31 3.46
N THR A 244 7.40 -20.73 4.38
CA THR A 244 6.90 -19.80 5.40
C THR A 244 6.19 -18.59 4.78
N LEU A 245 6.79 -17.96 3.76
CA LEU A 245 6.15 -16.87 3.01
C LEU A 245 4.90 -17.34 2.25
N GLY A 246 4.91 -18.55 1.69
CA GLY A 246 3.76 -19.15 1.02
C GLY A 246 2.58 -19.40 1.97
N VAL A 247 2.85 -19.91 3.17
CA VAL A 247 1.86 -20.06 4.24
C VAL A 247 1.33 -18.69 4.65
N TYR A 248 2.22 -17.72 4.91
CA TYR A 248 1.82 -16.34 5.20
C TYR A 248 0.91 -15.74 4.13
N MET A 249 1.26 -15.87 2.84
CA MET A 249 0.43 -15.41 1.72
C MET A 249 -0.94 -16.10 1.69
N SER A 250 -1.00 -17.39 2.02
CA SER A 250 -2.25 -18.15 2.11
C SER A 250 -3.15 -17.61 3.23
N VAL A 251 -2.58 -17.28 4.40
CA VAL A 251 -3.31 -16.62 5.50
C VAL A 251 -3.89 -15.28 5.06
N VAL A 252 -3.10 -14.46 4.36
CA VAL A 252 -3.56 -13.15 3.84
C VAL A 252 -4.71 -13.32 2.83
N LEU A 253 -4.60 -14.27 1.89
CA LEU A 253 -5.66 -14.57 0.94
C LEU A 253 -6.94 -15.05 1.63
N LEU A 254 -6.82 -15.93 2.64
CA LEU A 254 -7.96 -16.34 3.47
C LEU A 254 -8.59 -15.16 4.23
N GLY A 255 -7.79 -14.24 4.74
CA GLY A 255 -8.26 -13.00 5.36
C GLY A 255 -9.04 -12.12 4.39
N LEU A 256 -8.56 -11.97 3.14
CA LEU A 256 -9.27 -11.25 2.08
C LEU A 256 -10.58 -11.92 1.68
N VAL A 257 -10.64 -13.26 1.62
CA VAL A 257 -11.92 -13.96 1.38
C VAL A 257 -12.86 -13.78 2.58
N SER A 258 -12.34 -13.83 3.80
CA SER A 258 -13.13 -13.67 5.02
C SER A 258 -13.76 -12.27 5.10
N ILE A 259 -13.03 -11.20 4.73
CA ILE A 259 -13.59 -9.85 4.71
C ILE A 259 -14.65 -9.66 3.63
N LEU A 260 -14.54 -10.34 2.47
CA LEU A 260 -15.62 -10.38 1.47
C LEU A 260 -16.90 -11.03 2.04
N GLY A 261 -16.75 -12.05 2.88
CA GLY A 261 -17.85 -12.62 3.67
C GLY A 261 -18.49 -11.61 4.61
N VAL A 262 -17.69 -10.83 5.35
CA VAL A 262 -18.18 -9.75 6.22
C VAL A 262 -18.95 -8.69 5.42
N TYR A 263 -18.43 -8.27 4.26
CA TYR A 263 -19.14 -7.33 3.39
C TYR A 263 -20.46 -7.92 2.86
N SER A 264 -20.52 -9.23 2.59
CA SER A 264 -21.76 -9.91 2.23
C SER A 264 -22.80 -9.85 3.34
N ILE A 265 -22.39 -10.08 4.60
CA ILE A 265 -23.26 -9.98 5.78
C ILE A 265 -23.80 -8.55 5.91
N ILE A 266 -22.94 -7.55 5.81
CA ILE A 266 -23.33 -6.13 5.86
C ILE A 266 -24.35 -5.81 4.76
N LEU A 267 -24.17 -6.32 3.53
CA LEU A 267 -25.11 -6.10 2.43
C LEU A 267 -26.49 -6.73 2.69
N ILE A 268 -26.55 -7.91 3.30
CA ILE A 268 -27.81 -8.59 3.62
C ILE A 268 -28.56 -7.84 4.73
N PHE A 269 -27.89 -7.55 5.84
CA PHE A 269 -28.56 -7.01 7.03
C PHE A 269 -28.80 -5.51 6.95
N LEU A 270 -27.83 -4.74 6.45
CA LEU A 270 -27.91 -3.28 6.46
C LEU A 270 -28.48 -2.73 5.15
N ALA A 271 -27.98 -3.22 4.01
CA ALA A 271 -28.42 -2.73 2.70
C ALA A 271 -29.65 -3.47 2.14
N LYS A 272 -30.02 -4.63 2.71
CA LYS A 272 -31.08 -5.52 2.21
C LYS A 272 -30.93 -5.82 0.70
N ARG A 273 -29.69 -5.99 0.25
CA ARG A 273 -29.34 -6.28 -1.15
C ARG A 273 -28.77 -7.68 -1.27
N ASN A 274 -29.01 -8.32 -2.41
CA ASN A 274 -28.39 -9.61 -2.74
C ASN A 274 -26.87 -9.43 -2.94
N PRO A 275 -26.00 -10.05 -2.12
CA PRO A 275 -24.55 -9.93 -2.22
C PRO A 275 -24.00 -10.42 -3.56
N ILE A 276 -24.54 -11.53 -4.09
CA ILE A 276 -24.05 -12.14 -5.32
C ILE A 276 -24.26 -11.19 -6.51
N GLY A 277 -25.44 -10.56 -6.58
CA GLY A 277 -25.72 -9.54 -7.59
C GLY A 277 -24.88 -8.27 -7.43
N PHE A 278 -24.52 -7.92 -6.19
CA PHE A 278 -23.61 -6.80 -5.91
C PHE A 278 -22.18 -7.10 -6.39
N PHE A 279 -21.59 -8.21 -5.95
CA PHE A 279 -20.22 -8.58 -6.30
C PHE A 279 -20.06 -8.80 -7.80
N SER A 280 -21.05 -9.37 -8.48
CA SER A 280 -21.04 -9.51 -9.94
C SER A 280 -20.93 -8.16 -10.66
N LYS A 281 -21.62 -7.11 -10.16
CA LYS A 281 -21.58 -5.76 -10.75
C LYS A 281 -20.29 -5.00 -10.48
N ILE A 282 -19.57 -5.33 -9.41
CA ILE A 282 -18.29 -4.69 -9.05
C ILE A 282 -17.06 -5.55 -9.37
N ALA A 283 -17.23 -6.78 -9.88
CA ALA A 283 -16.12 -7.70 -10.15
C ALA A 283 -15.06 -7.08 -11.08
N GLY A 284 -15.50 -6.39 -12.13
CA GLY A 284 -14.59 -5.68 -13.05
C GLY A 284 -13.77 -4.59 -12.34
N LEU A 285 -14.39 -3.87 -11.40
CA LEU A 285 -13.72 -2.85 -10.59
C LEU A 285 -12.72 -3.47 -9.60
N GLN A 286 -13.08 -4.58 -8.96
CA GLN A 286 -12.19 -5.30 -8.04
C GLN A 286 -10.97 -5.85 -8.77
N LEU A 287 -11.15 -6.42 -9.97
CA LEU A 287 -10.05 -6.88 -10.82
C LEU A 287 -9.16 -5.72 -11.29
N LEU A 288 -9.75 -4.58 -11.63
CA LEU A 288 -8.99 -3.38 -11.98
C LEU A 288 -8.19 -2.86 -10.78
N ALA A 289 -8.79 -2.81 -9.59
CA ALA A 289 -8.12 -2.39 -8.36
C ALA A 289 -6.97 -3.33 -7.99
N PHE A 290 -7.19 -4.64 -8.13
CA PHE A 290 -6.15 -5.65 -7.91
C PHE A 290 -5.01 -5.53 -8.94
N SER A 291 -5.33 -5.28 -10.21
CA SER A 291 -4.32 -5.18 -11.27
C SER A 291 -3.52 -3.88 -11.24
N THR A 292 -4.12 -2.78 -10.77
CA THR A 292 -3.49 -1.47 -10.72
C THR A 292 -2.82 -1.18 -9.38
N SER A 293 -3.18 -1.92 -8.33
CA SER A 293 -2.74 -1.72 -6.94
C SER A 293 -2.86 -0.27 -6.46
N SER A 294 -3.79 0.50 -7.04
CA SER A 294 -3.96 1.93 -6.80
C SER A 294 -5.43 2.28 -6.61
N SER A 295 -5.79 2.64 -5.38
CA SER A 295 -7.13 3.09 -5.04
C SER A 295 -7.50 4.40 -5.75
N ALA A 296 -6.52 5.27 -6.03
CA ALA A 296 -6.74 6.53 -6.75
C ALA A 296 -7.06 6.30 -8.24
N ALA A 297 -6.38 5.33 -8.87
CA ALA A 297 -6.59 5.01 -10.29
C ALA A 297 -8.00 4.46 -10.57
N VAL A 298 -8.60 3.78 -9.59
CA VAL A 298 -9.93 3.17 -9.75
C VAL A 298 -11.09 4.06 -9.32
N MET A 299 -10.83 5.17 -8.62
CA MET A 299 -11.89 6.04 -8.10
C MET A 299 -12.89 6.55 -9.16
N PRO A 300 -12.47 7.03 -10.35
CA PRO A 300 -13.42 7.48 -11.37
C PRO A 300 -14.37 6.36 -11.81
N VAL A 301 -13.83 5.15 -11.97
CA VAL A 301 -14.58 3.95 -12.38
C VAL A 301 -15.47 3.44 -11.24
N SER A 302 -15.02 3.57 -9.97
CA SER A 302 -15.83 3.27 -8.79
C SER A 302 -17.09 4.14 -8.73
N ILE A 303 -16.95 5.45 -8.97
CA ILE A 303 -18.06 6.40 -8.96
C ILE A 303 -19.04 6.10 -10.11
N GLN A 304 -18.50 5.81 -11.30
CA GLN A 304 -19.33 5.43 -12.44
C GLN A 304 -20.12 4.14 -12.14
N THR A 305 -19.45 3.10 -11.63
CA THR A 305 -20.09 1.83 -11.26
C THR A 305 -21.15 2.03 -10.17
N ALA A 306 -20.90 2.89 -9.19
CA ALA A 306 -21.86 3.19 -8.13
C ALA A 306 -23.13 3.87 -8.67
N THR A 307 -22.98 4.79 -9.62
CA THR A 307 -24.10 5.56 -10.17
C THR A 307 -24.86 4.79 -11.26
N GLU A 308 -24.15 4.15 -12.19
CA GLU A 308 -24.74 3.45 -13.35
C GLU A 308 -25.17 2.01 -13.01
N ASN A 309 -24.30 1.20 -12.39
CA ASN A 309 -24.58 -0.22 -12.16
C ASN A 309 -25.34 -0.49 -10.86
N LEU A 310 -25.05 0.28 -9.81
CA LEU A 310 -25.64 0.11 -8.48
C LEU A 310 -26.83 1.07 -8.21
N GLY A 311 -27.08 2.03 -9.09
CA GLY A 311 -28.23 2.93 -9.00
C GLY A 311 -28.19 3.85 -7.78
N VAL A 312 -27.00 4.14 -7.25
CA VAL A 312 -26.83 5.11 -6.17
C VAL A 312 -27.11 6.49 -6.76
N LYS A 313 -28.13 7.18 -6.23
CA LYS A 313 -28.45 8.55 -6.64
C LYS A 313 -27.19 9.39 -6.57
N LYS A 314 -26.87 10.14 -7.64
CA LYS A 314 -25.82 11.17 -7.58
C LYS A 314 -26.19 12.12 -6.45
N ILE A 315 -25.59 11.95 -5.28
CA ILE A 315 -25.73 12.92 -4.19
C ILE A 315 -25.08 14.18 -4.74
N SER A 316 -25.92 15.13 -5.15
CA SER A 316 -25.54 16.42 -5.74
C SER A 316 -24.62 17.26 -4.85
N ARG A 317 -24.31 16.80 -3.63
CA ARG A 317 -23.51 17.49 -2.62
C ARG A 317 -22.24 16.78 -2.16
N SER A 318 -22.07 15.49 -2.48
CA SER A 318 -20.83 14.74 -2.18
C SER A 318 -20.07 14.36 -3.44
N LEU A 319 -20.75 14.35 -4.60
CA LEU A 319 -20.14 14.13 -5.91
C LEU A 319 -19.78 15.41 -6.62
N SER A 320 -20.32 16.59 -6.23
CA SER A 320 -19.78 17.90 -6.65
C SER A 320 -18.30 17.99 -6.26
N PHE A 321 -18.03 17.63 -5.01
CA PHE A 321 -16.70 17.54 -4.43
C PHE A 321 -15.75 16.57 -5.18
N LEU A 322 -16.25 15.38 -5.56
CA LEU A 322 -15.48 14.42 -6.36
C LEU A 322 -15.36 14.82 -7.84
N SER A 323 -16.30 15.62 -8.38
CA SER A 323 -16.25 16.14 -9.75
C SER A 323 -15.31 17.34 -9.90
N GLU A 324 -15.16 18.16 -8.86
CA GLU A 324 -14.12 19.20 -8.80
C GLU A 324 -12.74 18.56 -8.65
N LEU A 325 -12.59 17.51 -7.84
CA LEU A 325 -11.37 16.70 -7.84
C LEU A 325 -11.11 16.08 -9.20
N ARG A 326 -12.11 15.55 -9.92
CA ARG A 326 -11.92 15.06 -11.30
C ARG A 326 -11.24 16.12 -12.17
N SER A 327 -11.63 17.39 -12.08
CA SER A 327 -11.00 18.47 -12.86
C SER A 327 -9.53 18.73 -12.50
N ILE A 328 -9.11 18.44 -11.26
CA ILE A 328 -7.72 18.57 -10.78
C ILE A 328 -6.84 17.40 -11.23
N TRP A 329 -7.43 16.23 -11.52
CA TRP A 329 -6.70 14.98 -11.81
C TRP A 329 -6.82 14.50 -13.27
N THR A 330 -7.72 15.07 -14.08
CA THR A 330 -7.93 14.70 -15.49
C THR A 330 -7.34 15.70 -16.49
N GLU A 331 -6.18 16.31 -16.23
CA GLU A 331 -5.37 16.81 -17.34
C GLU A 331 -4.56 15.63 -17.93
N PRO A 332 -4.75 15.29 -19.21
CA PRO A 332 -3.96 14.27 -19.86
C PRO A 332 -2.53 14.78 -20.04
N LEU A 333 -1.57 14.18 -19.33
CA LEU A 333 -0.13 14.38 -19.49
C LEU A 333 0.43 14.00 -20.88
N PHE A 334 -0.40 13.74 -21.89
CA PHE A 334 0.04 13.34 -23.24
C PHE A 334 -0.92 13.74 -24.36
N THR A 335 -1.14 15.04 -24.63
CA THR A 335 -1.71 15.50 -25.93
C THR A 335 -1.28 16.94 -26.28
N LYS A 336 0.01 17.27 -26.23
CA LYS A 336 0.55 18.53 -26.80
C LYS A 336 1.94 18.37 -27.45
N GLN A 337 2.13 17.34 -28.28
CA GLN A 337 3.34 17.23 -29.12
C GLN A 337 3.10 16.80 -30.57
N SER A 338 1.87 16.85 -31.10
CA SER A 338 1.64 16.50 -32.52
C SER A 338 0.79 17.50 -33.31
N GLN A 339 0.68 18.75 -32.86
CA GLN A 339 0.11 19.85 -33.65
C GLN A 339 0.80 21.17 -33.29
N GLN A 340 2.07 21.30 -33.64
CA GLN A 340 2.76 22.58 -33.89
C GLN A 340 4.18 22.30 -34.39
N SER A 341 4.28 21.86 -35.65
CA SER A 341 5.43 22.13 -36.51
C SER A 341 5.00 21.86 -37.94
N SER A 342 4.50 22.90 -38.58
CA SER A 342 4.81 23.14 -39.98
C SER A 342 6.31 23.25 -40.17
#